data_AF-A0A7D5RNX6-F1
#
_entry.id   AF-A0A7D5RNX6-F1
#
_cell.length_a   1.000
_cell.length_b   1.000
_cell.length_c   1.000
_cell.angle_alpha   90.00
_cell.angle_beta   90.00
_cell.angle_gamma   90.00
#
_symmetry.space_group_name_H-M   'P 1'
#
loop_
_entity.id
_entity.type
_entity.pdbx_description
1 polymer ?
#
loop_
_entity_poly.entity_id
_entity_poly.type
_entity_poly.pdbx_seq_one_letter_code
_entity_poly.pdbx_strand_id
1 'polypeptide(L)'
;MPDYWEELHGLDPDSQDHNGGQLSLSVTGVAGYTNLECYLNCLSDMLVGGQSSSACGISLAEHSLPKKTQLMIYPNPAKGRFTVHYGNVTNLEVEIVDFMGRKVYSGKCQGNACVIDAALPAGHYSVIARSEGKLVGLQKVSIMH
;
A
#
# COMPACT_ATOMS: atom_id res chain seq x y z
N MET A 1 0.68 1.90 19.42
CA MET A 1 0.89 3.10 18.56
C MET A 1 1.87 2.72 17.43
N PRO A 2 2.15 3.52 16.39
CA PRO A 2 3.24 3.19 15.45
C PRO A 2 4.60 3.64 15.98
N ASP A 3 5.64 2.81 15.87
CA ASP A 3 7.00 3.06 16.38
C ASP A 3 7.55 4.42 15.93
N TYR A 4 7.36 4.82 14.65
CA TYR A 4 7.85 6.11 14.14
C TYR A 4 7.26 7.32 14.89
N TRP A 5 6.01 7.20 15.34
CA TRP A 5 5.32 8.27 16.05
C TRP A 5 5.83 8.35 17.48
N GLU A 6 6.10 7.19 18.09
CA GLU A 6 6.69 7.08 19.41
C GLU A 6 8.10 7.70 19.43
N GLU A 7 8.94 7.34 18.47
CA GLU A 7 10.28 7.92 18.30
C GLU A 7 10.24 9.44 18.10
N LEU A 8 9.29 9.94 17.30
CA LEU A 8 9.12 11.38 17.06
C LEU A 8 8.84 12.15 18.35
N HIS A 9 8.08 11.55 19.27
CA HIS A 9 7.71 12.12 20.57
C HIS A 9 8.66 11.73 21.70
N GLY A 10 9.78 11.07 21.38
CA GLY A 10 10.80 10.65 22.34
C GLY A 10 10.33 9.56 23.30
N LEU A 11 9.35 8.76 22.88
CA LEU A 11 8.83 7.61 23.61
C LEU A 11 9.62 6.34 23.27
N ASP A 12 9.50 5.34 24.13
CA ASP A 12 10.10 4.01 23.95
C ASP A 12 9.05 3.04 23.38
N PRO A 13 9.20 2.54 22.13
CA PRO A 13 8.24 1.65 21.48
C PRO A 13 8.04 0.30 22.19
N ASP A 14 9.00 -0.12 23.02
CA ASP A 14 8.91 -1.37 23.78
C ASP A 14 8.19 -1.17 25.13
N SER A 15 7.84 0.07 25.47
CA SER A 15 7.12 0.42 26.69
C SER A 15 5.61 0.40 26.50
N GLN A 16 4.85 0.25 27.59
CA GLN A 16 3.38 0.24 27.48
C GLN A 16 2.81 1.66 27.35
N ASP A 17 1.94 1.88 26.34
CA ASP A 17 1.34 3.18 25.96
C ASP A 17 0.46 3.88 27.02
N HIS A 18 0.22 3.26 28.19
CA HIS A 18 -0.49 3.89 29.32
C HIS A 18 0.43 4.74 30.21
N ASN A 19 1.69 4.87 29.83
CA ASN A 19 2.66 5.75 30.48
C ASN A 19 2.57 7.19 29.91
N GLY A 20 3.14 8.16 30.62
CA GLY A 20 3.39 9.50 30.08
C GLY A 20 2.19 10.47 30.07
N GLY A 21 1.93 11.15 31.20
CA GLY A 21 0.98 12.28 31.24
C GLY A 21 1.55 13.60 30.69
N GLN A 22 2.81 13.62 30.27
CA GLN A 22 3.50 14.86 29.85
C GLN A 22 3.25 15.22 28.38
N LEU A 23 3.03 14.23 27.51
CA LEU A 23 2.75 14.45 26.09
C LEU A 23 1.39 15.14 25.87
N SER A 24 0.43 14.83 26.74
CA SER A 24 -0.91 15.42 26.70
C SER A 24 -0.92 16.95 26.73
N LEU A 25 -0.01 17.57 27.48
CA LEU A 25 0.13 19.03 27.53
C LEU A 25 0.63 19.64 26.22
N SER A 26 1.60 19.01 25.55
CA SER A 26 2.14 19.54 24.29
C SER A 26 1.22 19.27 23.10
N VAL A 27 0.48 18.16 23.13
CA VAL A 27 -0.40 17.75 22.03
C VAL A 27 -1.81 18.33 22.14
N THR A 28 -2.41 18.29 23.33
CA THR A 28 -3.83 18.66 23.54
C THR A 28 -4.01 19.96 24.33
N GLY A 29 -2.95 20.46 24.98
CA GLY A 29 -3.04 21.56 25.94
C GLY A 29 -3.68 21.18 27.28
N VAL A 30 -4.09 19.92 27.45
CA VAL A 30 -4.76 19.40 28.64
C VAL A 30 -3.93 18.26 29.22
N ALA A 31 -3.62 18.34 30.52
CA ALA A 31 -2.88 17.28 31.21
C ALA A 31 -3.76 16.05 31.48
N GLY A 32 -3.15 14.87 31.52
CA GLY A 32 -3.75 13.65 32.07
C GLY A 32 -4.16 12.61 31.05
N TYR A 33 -3.96 12.85 29.76
CA TYR A 33 -4.11 11.83 28.73
C TYR A 33 -2.86 10.94 28.65
N THR A 34 -3.10 9.67 28.39
CA THR A 34 -2.06 8.69 28.03
C THR A 34 -1.47 9.00 26.65
N ASN A 35 -0.29 8.44 26.37
CA ASN A 35 0.32 8.55 25.04
C ASN A 35 -0.60 8.01 23.93
N LEU A 36 -1.29 6.89 24.18
CA LEU A 36 -2.27 6.32 23.25
C LEU A 36 -3.43 7.28 22.96
N GLU A 37 -4.00 7.89 24.00
CA GLU A 37 -5.10 8.85 23.83
C GLU A 37 -4.65 10.08 23.04
N CYS A 38 -3.42 10.55 23.25
CA CYS A 38 -2.84 11.64 22.47
C CYS A 38 -2.72 11.27 20.99
N TYR A 39 -2.24 10.06 20.68
CA TYR A 39 -2.17 9.55 19.32
C TYR A 39 -3.55 9.44 18.65
N LEU A 40 -4.54 8.89 19.37
CA LEU A 40 -5.90 8.74 18.85
C LEU A 40 -6.57 10.09 18.58
N ASN A 41 -6.34 11.09 19.44
CA ASN A 41 -6.79 12.45 19.19
C ASN A 41 -6.14 13.02 17.92
N CYS A 42 -4.82 12.91 17.81
CA CYS A 42 -4.07 13.37 16.65
C CYS A 42 -4.51 12.73 15.33
N LEU A 43 -4.79 11.43 15.36
CA LEU A 43 -5.30 10.71 14.21
C LEU A 43 -6.70 11.19 13.84
N SER A 44 -7.56 11.42 14.83
CA SER A 44 -8.92 11.94 14.62
C SER A 44 -8.89 13.33 13.98
N ASP A 45 -8.04 14.22 14.49
CA ASP A 45 -7.86 15.58 13.94
C ASP A 45 -7.37 15.53 12.49
N MET A 46 -6.41 14.66 12.17
CA MET A 46 -5.93 14.48 10.81
C MET A 46 -7.01 13.91 9.88
N LEU A 47 -7.81 12.94 10.34
CA LEU A 47 -8.87 12.34 9.53
C LEU A 47 -9.98 13.35 9.20
N VAL A 48 -10.34 14.21 10.14
CA VAL A 48 -11.37 15.24 9.94
C VAL A 48 -10.82 16.45 9.17
N GLY A 49 -9.61 16.92 9.51
CA GLY A 49 -8.99 18.11 8.94
C GLY A 49 -8.19 17.87 7.66
N GLY A 50 -7.93 16.61 7.32
CA GLY A 50 -7.10 16.22 6.17
C GLY A 50 -5.60 16.54 6.31
N GLN A 51 -5.17 17.06 7.47
CA GLN A 51 -3.79 17.47 7.74
C GLN A 51 -3.44 17.17 9.19
N SER A 52 -2.22 16.69 9.43
CA SER A 52 -1.70 16.60 10.80
C SER A 52 -1.30 17.98 11.30
N SER A 53 -1.65 18.31 12.54
CA SER A 53 -1.07 19.47 13.21
C SER A 53 0.43 19.24 13.44
N SER A 54 1.19 20.33 13.59
CA SER A 54 2.63 20.29 13.89
C SER A 54 2.93 19.63 15.24
N ALA A 55 2.01 19.75 16.21
CA ALA A 55 2.10 19.09 17.50
C ALA A 55 1.85 17.57 17.41
N CYS A 56 1.04 17.13 16.45
CA CYS A 56 0.68 15.73 16.29
C CYS A 56 1.69 14.93 15.47
N GLY A 57 2.26 15.51 14.42
CA GLY A 57 3.29 14.85 13.61
C GLY A 57 2.85 13.53 12.96
N ILE A 58 1.56 13.31 12.71
CA ILE A 58 1.06 12.13 12.01
C ILE A 58 1.55 12.20 10.56
N SER A 59 2.58 11.40 10.28
CA SER A 59 2.98 11.09 8.92
C SER A 59 2.29 9.80 8.50
N LEU A 60 1.27 9.90 7.65
CA LEU A 60 0.94 8.76 6.82
C LEU A 60 2.10 8.65 5.83
N ALA A 61 3.06 7.78 6.12
CA ALA A 61 3.94 7.28 5.08
C ALA A 61 3.01 6.76 3.98
N GLU A 62 2.88 7.53 2.90
CA GLU A 62 2.19 7.07 1.73
C GLU A 62 2.93 5.79 1.31
N HIS A 63 2.37 4.64 1.65
CA HIS A 63 2.45 3.47 0.77
C HIS A 63 1.62 3.82 -0.47
N SER A 64 1.99 4.91 -1.15
CA SER A 64 1.35 5.30 -2.39
C SER A 64 1.76 4.22 -3.37
N LEU A 65 0.76 3.50 -3.83
CA LEU A 65 0.82 2.82 -5.12
C LEU A 65 1.50 3.79 -6.10
N PRO A 66 2.47 3.32 -6.91
CA PRO A 66 3.23 4.20 -7.79
C PRO A 66 2.27 5.12 -8.54
N LYS A 67 2.48 6.44 -8.40
CA LYS A 67 1.67 7.48 -9.09
C LYS A 67 1.62 7.14 -10.57
N LYS A 68 0.46 6.64 -11.01
CA LYS A 68 0.18 6.11 -12.35
C LYS A 68 1.04 4.90 -12.72
N THR A 69 0.47 3.73 -12.50
CA THR A 69 0.98 2.45 -12.99
C THR A 69 1.27 2.51 -14.50
N GLN A 70 2.51 2.21 -14.93
CA GLN A 70 2.86 2.06 -16.35
C GLN A 70 2.26 0.78 -16.98
N LEU A 71 1.52 0.01 -16.18
CA LEU A 71 0.95 -1.29 -16.55
C LEU A 71 -0.36 -1.11 -17.32
N MET A 72 -0.35 -1.46 -18.60
CA MET A 72 -1.56 -1.54 -19.43
C MET A 72 -1.86 -3.00 -19.75
N ILE A 73 -3.14 -3.39 -19.65
CA ILE A 73 -3.58 -4.76 -19.92
C ILE A 73 -4.64 -4.74 -21.01
N TYR A 74 -4.42 -5.53 -22.06
CA TYR A 74 -5.34 -5.65 -23.19
C TYR A 74 -5.35 -7.07 -23.80
N PRO A 75 -6.51 -7.56 -24.26
CA PRO A 75 -7.83 -6.98 -24.05
C PRO A 75 -8.26 -7.10 -22.58
N ASN A 76 -9.10 -6.18 -22.12
CA ASN A 76 -9.80 -6.30 -20.85
C ASN A 76 -11.27 -5.91 -21.10
N PRO A 77 -12.25 -6.82 -20.95
CA PRO A 77 -12.08 -8.21 -20.48
C PRO A 77 -11.33 -9.13 -21.45
N ALA A 78 -10.67 -10.17 -20.92
CA ALA A 78 -9.87 -11.15 -21.67
C ALA A 78 -10.51 -12.55 -21.67
N LYS A 79 -10.15 -13.37 -22.66
CA LYS A 79 -10.59 -14.79 -22.76
C LYS A 79 -9.47 -15.78 -22.42
N GLY A 80 -8.81 -15.58 -21.28
CA GLY A 80 -7.67 -16.39 -20.83
C GLY A 80 -6.30 -16.00 -21.42
N ARG A 81 -6.29 -15.21 -22.50
CA ARG A 81 -5.07 -14.64 -23.08
C ARG A 81 -5.13 -13.11 -23.10
N PHE A 82 -4.10 -12.47 -22.55
CA PHE A 82 -3.97 -11.01 -22.53
C PHE A 82 -2.50 -10.59 -22.54
N THR A 83 -2.27 -9.35 -22.97
CA THR A 83 -0.96 -8.74 -23.00
C THR A 83 -0.83 -7.77 -21.84
N VAL A 84 0.30 -7.83 -21.16
CA VAL A 84 0.73 -6.90 -20.13
C VAL A 84 1.83 -6.04 -20.72
N HIS A 85 1.57 -4.75 -20.92
CA HIS A 85 2.54 -3.77 -21.39
C HIS A 85 3.03 -2.93 -20.20
N TYR A 86 4.34 -2.77 -20.05
CA TYR A 86 4.97 -2.23 -18.84
C TYR A 86 6.15 -1.28 -19.10
N GLY A 87 6.37 -0.87 -20.36
CA GLY A 87 7.46 0.05 -20.71
C GLY A 87 8.84 -0.61 -20.63
N ASN A 88 9.92 0.17 -20.67
CA ASN A 88 11.29 -0.35 -20.75
C ASN A 88 11.79 -0.87 -19.39
N VAL A 89 11.36 -2.07 -19.00
CA VAL A 89 11.82 -2.79 -17.79
C VAL A 89 12.51 -4.07 -18.22
N THR A 90 13.77 -4.23 -17.85
CA THR A 90 14.62 -5.35 -18.29
C THR A 90 14.26 -6.68 -17.63
N ASN A 91 13.90 -6.66 -16.34
CA ASN A 91 13.61 -7.87 -15.55
C ASN A 91 12.31 -7.71 -14.76
N LEU A 92 11.18 -7.95 -15.41
CA LEU A 92 9.87 -7.85 -14.75
C LEU A 92 9.39 -9.22 -14.28
N GLU A 93 9.05 -9.33 -13.02
CA GLU A 93 8.32 -10.46 -12.44
C GLU A 93 6.84 -10.11 -12.38
N VAL A 94 6.02 -10.92 -13.03
CA VAL A 94 4.56 -10.75 -13.07
C VAL A 94 3.91 -11.85 -12.26
N GLU A 95 3.03 -11.46 -11.35
CA GLU A 95 2.18 -12.35 -10.58
C GLU A 95 0.71 -12.02 -10.83
N ILE A 96 -0.13 -13.04 -10.89
CA ILE A 96 -1.58 -12.86 -10.92
C ILE A 96 -2.14 -13.44 -9.64
N VAL A 97 -2.94 -12.64 -8.95
CA VAL A 97 -3.65 -13.06 -7.76
C VAL A 97 -5.16 -13.00 -7.98
N ASP A 98 -5.89 -13.93 -7.39
CA ASP A 98 -7.34 -13.89 -7.35
C ASP A 98 -7.86 -12.87 -6.31
N PHE A 99 -9.18 -12.77 -6.18
CA PHE A 99 -9.83 -11.87 -5.21
C PHE A 99 -9.54 -12.24 -3.75
N MET A 100 -9.10 -13.46 -3.46
CA MET A 100 -8.69 -13.92 -2.13
C MET A 100 -7.20 -13.65 -1.86
N GLY A 101 -6.48 -13.06 -2.82
CA GLY A 101 -5.04 -12.83 -2.75
C GLY A 101 -4.20 -14.07 -3.04
N ARG A 102 -4.79 -15.19 -3.48
CA ARG A 102 -4.03 -16.39 -3.81
C ARG A 102 -3.32 -16.20 -5.15
N LYS A 103 -2.03 -16.51 -5.20
CA LYS A 103 -1.24 -16.48 -6.44
C LYS A 103 -1.63 -17.62 -7.37
N VAL A 104 -2.23 -17.28 -8.50
CA VAL A 104 -2.71 -18.22 -9.54
C VAL A 104 -1.78 -18.30 -10.75
N TYR A 105 -0.88 -17.33 -10.92
CA TYR A 105 0.16 -17.34 -11.97
C TYR A 105 1.40 -16.60 -11.49
N SER A 106 2.57 -17.02 -11.97
CA SER A 106 3.84 -16.33 -11.79
C SER A 106 4.70 -16.52 -13.05
N GLY A 107 5.29 -15.45 -13.55
CA GLY A 107 6.13 -15.47 -14.75
C GLY A 107 7.16 -14.36 -14.75
N LYS A 108 8.19 -14.50 -15.58
CA LYS A 108 9.18 -13.47 -15.85
C LYS A 108 9.00 -12.96 -17.26
N CYS A 109 9.06 -11.65 -17.41
CA CYS A 109 8.87 -10.94 -18.67
C CYS A 109 10.09 -10.04 -18.94
N GLN A 110 10.48 -9.96 -20.20
CA GLN A 110 11.59 -9.12 -20.68
C GLN A 110 11.07 -8.18 -21.78
N GLY A 111 11.75 -7.06 -22.02
CA GLY A 111 11.37 -6.10 -23.05
C GLY A 111 10.34 -5.08 -22.57
N ASN A 112 9.31 -4.81 -23.37
CA ASN A 112 8.29 -3.79 -23.08
C ASN A 112 6.87 -4.33 -22.83
N ALA A 113 6.63 -5.57 -23.23
CA ALA A 113 5.38 -6.26 -23.03
C ALA A 113 5.58 -7.78 -23.02
N CYS A 114 4.66 -8.49 -22.37
CA CYS A 114 4.58 -9.94 -22.45
C CYS A 114 3.14 -10.41 -22.59
N VAL A 115 2.98 -11.54 -23.27
CA VAL A 115 1.69 -12.22 -23.43
C VAL A 115 1.57 -13.22 -22.30
N ILE A 116 0.48 -13.12 -21.55
CA ILE A 116 0.06 -14.14 -20.60
C ILE A 116 -1.02 -14.97 -21.27
N ASP A 117 -0.76 -16.27 -21.36
CA ASP A 117 -1.71 -17.28 -21.79
C ASP A 117 -1.89 -18.26 -20.63
N ALA A 118 -2.92 -18.01 -19.82
CA ALA A 118 -3.20 -18.78 -18.63
C ALA A 118 -4.67 -19.15 -18.62
N ALA A 119 -4.97 -20.44 -18.46
CA ALA A 119 -6.33 -20.95 -18.35
C ALA A 119 -6.94 -20.58 -16.99
N LEU A 120 -7.28 -19.30 -16.82
CA LEU A 120 -7.92 -18.77 -15.63
C LEU A 120 -9.44 -18.87 -15.77
N PRO A 121 -10.16 -19.32 -14.72
CA PRO A 121 -11.62 -19.25 -14.68
C PRO A 121 -12.13 -17.82 -14.86
N ALA A 122 -13.37 -17.66 -15.34
CA ALA A 122 -14.00 -16.35 -15.41
C ALA A 122 -14.06 -15.69 -14.02
N GLY A 123 -13.71 -14.41 -13.96
CA GLY A 123 -13.58 -13.69 -12.71
C GLY A 123 -12.69 -12.46 -12.80
N HIS A 124 -12.42 -11.86 -11.64
CA HIS A 124 -11.56 -10.69 -11.51
C HIS A 124 -10.24 -11.07 -10.85
N TYR A 125 -9.16 -10.55 -11.41
CA TYR A 125 -7.81 -10.80 -10.94
C TYR A 125 -7.01 -9.50 -10.88
N SER A 126 -6.00 -9.50 -10.03
CA SER A 126 -5.02 -8.42 -9.96
C SER A 126 -3.71 -8.92 -10.55
N VAL A 127 -3.18 -8.17 -11.51
CA VAL A 127 -1.84 -8.38 -12.06
C VAL A 127 -0.88 -7.47 -11.32
N ILE A 128 0.13 -8.07 -10.71
CA ILE A 128 1.15 -7.41 -9.91
C ILE A 128 2.48 -7.56 -10.66
N ALA A 129 3.12 -6.44 -10.94
CA ALA A 129 4.36 -6.36 -11.69
C ALA A 129 5.47 -5.80 -10.78
N ARG A 130 6.54 -6.57 -10.58
CA ARG A 130 7.71 -6.17 -9.77
C ARG A 130 8.98 -6.20 -10.60
N SER A 131 9.90 -5.28 -10.33
CA SER A 131 11.26 -5.27 -10.87
C SER A 131 12.21 -5.12 -9.71
N GLU A 132 13.19 -6.03 -9.60
CA GLU A 132 14.18 -6.02 -8.50
C GLU A 132 13.54 -5.91 -7.10
N GLY A 133 12.40 -6.60 -6.91
CA GLY A 133 11.64 -6.59 -5.66
C GLY A 133 10.74 -5.36 -5.46
N LYS A 134 10.86 -4.31 -6.26
CA LYS A 134 10.02 -3.09 -6.17
C LYS A 134 8.75 -3.22 -7.01
N LEU A 135 7.63 -2.76 -6.48
CA LEU A 135 6.36 -2.70 -7.22
C LEU A 135 6.46 -1.67 -8.34
N VAL A 136 6.44 -2.14 -9.59
CA VAL A 136 6.38 -1.31 -10.79
C VAL A 136 4.94 -1.03 -11.16
N GLY A 137 4.05 -1.99 -10.90
CA GLY A 137 2.65 -1.74 -11.09
C GLY A 137 1.66 -2.78 -10.60
N LEU A 138 0.42 -2.32 -10.48
CA LEU A 138 -0.75 -3.13 -10.14
C LEU A 138 -1.90 -2.72 -11.06
N GLN A 139 -2.54 -3.69 -11.69
CA GLN A 139 -3.71 -3.46 -12.54
C GLN A 139 -4.70 -4.62 -12.49
N LYS A 140 -5.99 -4.31 -12.55
CA LYS A 140 -7.07 -5.30 -12.59
C LYS A 140 -7.29 -5.82 -14.02
N VAL A 141 -7.51 -7.13 -14.16
CA VAL A 141 -8.00 -7.76 -15.39
C VAL A 141 -9.25 -8.58 -15.10
N SER A 142 -10.22 -8.52 -16.01
CA SER A 142 -11.42 -9.37 -15.95
C SER A 142 -11.31 -10.48 -16.98
N ILE A 143 -11.51 -11.72 -16.57
CA ILE A 143 -11.52 -12.90 -17.45
C ILE A 143 -12.97 -13.31 -17.69
N MET A 144 -13.31 -13.59 -18.95
CA MET A 144 -14.62 -14.08 -19.40
C MET A 144 -14.43 -15.31 -20.30
N HIS A 145 -15.47 -16.14 -20.45
CA HIS A 145 -15.51 -17.24 -21.41
C HIS A 145 -15.93 -16.73 -22.81
#